data_AF-A0ABD0QSY7-F1
#
_entry.id   AF-A0ABD0QSY7-F1
#
_cell.length_a   1.000
_cell.length_b   1.000
_cell.length_c   1.000
_cell.angle_alpha   90.00
_cell.angle_beta   90.00
_cell.angle_gamma   90.00
#
_symmetry.space_group_name_H-M   'P 1'
#
loop_
_entity.id
_entity.type
_entity.pdbx_description
1 polymer ?
#
loop_
_entity_poly.entity_id
_entity_poly.type
_entity_poly.pdbx_seq_one_letter_code
_entity_poly.pdbx_strand_id
1 'polypeptide(L)' 'MANSGVQLLGFGLSLIGIIGLIVGTILPQWKMSAYVGDSIITAVATYQGLWMSCAFQSTGQLQCKIYDSILQLD' A
#
# COMPACT_ATOMS: atom_id res chain seq x y z
N MET A 1 14.02 24.23 -32.71
CA MET A 1 14.91 23.51 -31.78
C MET A 1 14.11 23.21 -30.52
N ALA A 2 14.19 21.99 -29.99
CA ALA A 2 13.50 21.65 -28.74
C ALA A 2 14.00 22.56 -27.61
N ASN A 3 13.08 23.18 -26.88
CA ASN A 3 13.43 24.08 -25.78
C ASN A 3 14.00 23.25 -24.63
N SER A 4 15.30 23.37 -24.35
CA SER A 4 16.00 22.59 -23.31
C SER A 4 15.35 22.72 -21.93
N GLY A 5 14.71 23.87 -21.63
CA GLY A 5 13.97 24.06 -20.38
C GLY A 5 12.79 23.11 -20.21
N VAL A 6 12.01 22.84 -21.27
CA VAL A 6 10.85 21.93 -21.21
C VAL A 6 11.30 20.48 -21.05
N GLN A 7 12.43 20.10 -21.67
CA GLN A 7 12.99 18.75 -21.54
C GLN A 7 13.50 18.47 -20.12
N LEU A 8 14.16 19.46 -19.49
CA LEU A 8 14.62 19.33 -18.10
C LEU A 8 13.45 19.22 -17.11
N LEU A 9 12.41 20.04 -17.31
CA LEU A 9 11.17 19.97 -16.52
C LEU A 9 10.51 18.59 -16.67
N GLY A 10 10.30 18.11 -17.90
CA GLY A 10 9.71 16.81 -18.15
C GLY A 10 10.49 15.66 -17.49
N PHE A 11 11.82 15.70 -17.54
CA PHE A 11 12.67 14.71 -16.87
C PHE A 11 12.52 14.77 -15.34
N GLY A 12 12.49 15.97 -14.76
CA GLY A 12 12.27 16.17 -13.32
C GLY A 12 10.92 15.61 -12.85
N LEU A 13 9.83 15.90 -13.58
CA LEU A 13 8.51 15.37 -13.26
C LEU A 13 8.47 13.84 -13.36
N SER A 14 9.12 13.26 -14.38
CA SER A 14 9.18 11.80 -14.55
C SER A 14 9.86 11.11 -13.38
N LEU A 15 11.00 11.64 -12.90
CA LEU A 15 11.71 11.09 -11.75
C LEU A 15 10.85 11.13 -10.47
N ILE A 16 10.16 12.24 -10.23
CA ILE A 16 9.26 12.36 -9.07
C ILE A 16 8.10 11.35 -9.18
N GLY A 17 7.54 11.18 -10.38
CA GLY A 17 6.49 10.20 -10.64
C GLY A 17 6.93 8.77 -10.33
N ILE A 18 8.14 8.37 -10.74
CA ILE A 18 8.70 7.04 -10.44
C ILE A 18 8.89 6.85 -8.94
N ILE A 19 9.42 7.84 -8.23
CA ILE A 19 9.60 7.78 -6.78
C ILE A 19 8.24 7.60 -6.09
N GLY A 20 7.21 8.35 -6.51
CA GLY A 20 5.85 8.21 -5.98
C GLY A 20 5.25 6.83 -6.22
N LEU A 21 5.49 6.24 -7.39
CA LEU A 21 5.04 4.88 -7.75
C LEU A 21 5.71 3.82 -6.86
N ILE A 22 7.02 3.94 -6.63
CA ILE A 22 7.76 3.02 -5.75
C ILE A 22 7.23 3.11 -4.32
N VAL A 23 7.05 4.32 -3.80
CA VAL A 23 6.49 4.54 -2.46
C VAL A 23 5.08 3.96 -2.37
N GLY A 24 4.23 4.22 -3.35
CA GLY A 24 2.87 3.70 -3.42
C GLY A 24 2.79 2.16 -3.43
N THR A 25 3.69 1.49 -4.14
CA THR A 25 3.70 0.01 -4.21
C THR A 25 4.15 -0.66 -2.91
N ILE A 26 5.02 -0.02 -2.13
CA ILE A 26 5.51 -0.56 -0.85
C ILE A 26 4.50 -0.32 0.28
N LEU A 27 3.72 0.76 0.22
CA LEU A 27 2.71 1.10 1.22
C LEU A 27 1.62 0.02 1.31
N PRO A 28 1.22 -0.42 2.52
CA PRO A 28 0.20 -1.45 2.70
C PRO A 28 -1.25 -0.90 2.66
N GLN A 29 -1.45 0.33 2.21
CA GLN A 29 -2.71 1.07 2.30
C GLN A 29 -3.57 0.96 1.03
N TRP A 30 -3.45 -0.13 0.27
CA TRP A 30 -4.16 -0.30 -1.01
C TRP A 30 -5.65 -0.60 -0.82
N LYS A 31 -5.96 -1.44 0.17
CA LYS A 31 -7.34 -1.80 0.54
C LYS A 31 -7.44 -1.81 2.06
N MET A 32 -8.35 -1.00 2.59
CA MET A 32 -8.68 -0.97 4.02
C MET A 32 -9.99 -1.71 4.23
N SER A 33 -9.98 -2.72 5.09
CA SER A 33 -11.19 -3.38 5.56
C SER A 33 -11.26 -3.25 7.08
N ALA A 34 -12.31 -2.61 7.57
CA ALA A 34 -12.59 -2.54 9.00
C ALA A 34 -13.69 -3.55 9.30
N TYR A 35 -13.34 -4.68 9.91
CA TYR A 35 -14.31 -5.68 10.31
C TYR A 35 -14.93 -5.26 11.64
N VAL A 36 -16.14 -4.67 11.56
CA VAL A 36 -17.00 -4.29 12.68
C VAL A 36 -18.38 -4.90 12.44
N GLY A 37 -18.52 -6.21 12.63
CA GLY A 37 -19.78 -6.94 12.39
C GLY A 37 -19.98 -8.05 13.42
N ASP A 38 -21.25 -8.31 13.76
CA ASP A 38 -21.82 -9.14 14.85
C ASP A 38 -21.34 -10.61 14.95
N SER A 39 -20.36 -11.03 14.17
CA SER A 39 -19.93 -12.43 14.04
C SER A 39 -18.42 -12.66 14.03
N ILE A 40 -17.61 -11.71 14.51
CA ILE A 40 -16.15 -11.86 14.53
C ILE A 40 -15.60 -11.73 15.96
N ILE A 41 -14.92 -12.78 16.41
CA ILE A 41 -14.36 -12.97 17.76
C ILE A 41 -13.23 -11.95 18.09
N THR A 42 -12.80 -11.12 17.13
CA THR A 42 -11.84 -10.00 17.33
C THR A 42 -12.17 -8.81 16.42
N ALA A 43 -12.34 -7.61 16.98
CA ALA A 43 -12.39 -6.37 16.20
C ALA A 43 -10.99 -6.08 15.63
N VAL A 44 -10.84 -6.18 14.31
CA VAL A 44 -9.57 -6.03 13.59
C VAL A 44 -9.74 -5.09 12.41
N ALA A 45 -8.90 -4.05 12.34
CA ALA A 45 -8.74 -3.25 11.14
C ALA A 45 -7.62 -3.86 10.30
N THR A 46 -7.95 -4.36 9.10
CA THR A 46 -6.98 -4.96 8.18
C THR A 46 -6.63 -4.00 7.06
N TYR A 47 -5.32 -3.86 6.83
CA TYR A 47 -4.71 -3.08 5.76
C TYR A 47 -4.04 -4.05 4.81
N GLN A 48 -4.65 -4.28 3.66
CA GLN A 48 -4.07 -5.11 2.60
C GLN A 48 -3.27 -4.21 1.65
N GLY A 49 -1.96 -4.45 1.63
CA GLY A 49 -1.04 -3.93 0.61
C GLY A 49 -0.93 -4.86 -0.58
N LEU A 50 -0.08 -4.48 -1.53
CA LEU A 50 0.24 -5.33 -2.68
C LEU A 50 1.10 -6.54 -2.29
N TRP A 51 2.01 -6.37 -1.33
CA TRP A 51 3.02 -7.38 -0.94
C TRP A 51 2.84 -7.92 0.48
N MET A 52 2.09 -7.20 1.33
CA MET A 52 1.89 -7.56 2.72
C MET A 52 0.50 -7.16 3.21
N SER A 53 -0.03 -7.92 4.16
CA SER A 53 -1.25 -7.60 4.90
C SER A 53 -0.89 -7.29 6.34
N CYS A 54 -1.41 -6.18 6.88
CA CYS A 54 -1.25 -5.78 8.27
C CYS A 54 -2.61 -5.76 8.97
N ALA A 55 -2.74 -6.50 10.06
CA ALA A 55 -3.93 -6.53 10.89
C ALA A 55 -3.67 -5.80 12.22
N PHE A 56 -4.46 -4.76 12.50
CA PHE A 56 -4.46 -4.04 13.77
C PHE A 56 -5.56 -4.58 14.68
N GLN A 57 -5.17 -5.22 15.77
CA GLN A 57 -6.09 -5.86 16.71
C GLN A 57 -6.34 -4.96 17.93
N SER A 58 -7.54 -5.04 18.51
CA SER A 58 -7.93 -4.26 19.71
C SER A 58 -7.07 -4.56 20.96
N THR A 59 -6.28 -5.63 20.94
CA THR A 59 -5.26 -5.95 21.95
C THR A 59 -3.99 -5.10 21.84
N GLY A 60 -3.94 -4.15 20.89
CA GLY A 60 -2.81 -3.26 20.66
C GLY A 60 -1.68 -3.88 19.83
N GLN A 61 -1.87 -5.10 19.34
CA GLN A 61 -0.88 -5.80 18.51
C GLN A 61 -1.10 -5.48 17.02
N LEU A 62 -0.05 -4.97 16.37
CA LEU A 62 0.05 -4.88 14.92
C LEU A 62 0.76 -6.13 14.41
N GLN A 63 0.06 -6.94 13.63
CA GLN A 63 0.69 -8.09 12.95
C GLN A 63 0.70 -7.87 11.45
N CYS A 64 1.89 -7.74 10.89
CA CYS A 64 2.12 -7.69 9.45
C CYS A 64 2.68 -9.03 8.96
N LYS A 65 2.08 -9.54 7.88
CA LYS A 65 2.48 -10.78 7.20
C LYS A 65 2.68 -10.47 5.71
N ILE A 66 3.84 -10.88 5.19
CA ILE A 66 4.11 -10.86 3.75
C ILE A 66 3.34 -12.02 3.12
N TYR A 67 2.80 -11.83 1.92
CA TYR A 67 2.12 -12.91 1.20
C TYR A 67 3.15 -13.97 0.77
N ASP A 68 2.97 -15.22 1.20
CA ASP A 68 3.82 -16.35 0.77
C ASP A 68 3.55 -16.75 -0.69
N SER A 69 2.40 -16.36 -1.26
CA SER A 69 2.06 -16.62 -2.66
C SER A 69 1.06 -15.60 -3.23
N ILE A 70 1.14 -15.34 -4.53
CA ILE A 70 0.24 -14.42 -5.27
C ILE A 70 -1.23 -14.87 -5.28
N LEU A 71 -1.51 -16.16 -5.02
CA LEU A 71 -2.86 -16.72 -4.97
C LEU A 71 -3.55 -16.46 -3.61
N GLN A 72 -2.86 -15.82 -2.67
CA GLN A 72 -3.39 -15.51 -1.33
C GLN A 72 -3.92 -14.07 -1.22
N LEU A 73 -4.03 -13.39 -2.36
CA LEU A 73 -4.64 -12.08 -2.50
C LEU A 73 -6.16 -12.25 -2.77
N ASP A 74 -6.93 -12.43 -1.69
CA ASP A 74 -8.41 -12.42 -1.68
C ASP A 74 -8.97 -10.96 -1.64
#